data_AF-A0A537GXW0-F1
#
_entry.id   AF-A0A537GXW0-F1
#
_cell.length_a   1.000
_cell.length_b   1.000
_cell.length_c   1.000
_cell.angle_alpha   90.00
_cell.angle_beta   90.00
_cell.angle_gamma   90.00
#
_symmetry.space_group_name_H-M   'P 1'
#
loop_
_entity.id
_entity.type
_entity.pdbx_description
1 polymer ?
#
loop_
_entity_poly.entity_id
_entity_poly.type
_entity_poly.pdbx_seq_one_letter_code
_entity_poly.pdbx_strand_id
1 'polypeptide(L)' 'MFTWGQGQMGFRFSLVNYDLWQAHSVDSISLRTQGFVLYAPPTPISVAALGGVALSMRLQAPDFNYYGPVTIEIRTS' A
#
# COMPACT_ATOMS: atom_id res chain seq x y z
N MET A 1 13.51 10.85 15.40
CA MET A 1 14.52 10.65 14.34
C MET A 1 14.63 9.16 14.11
N PHE A 2 14.25 8.68 12.92
CA PHE A 2 14.40 7.27 12.56
C PHE A 2 15.42 7.18 11.42
N THR A 3 16.57 6.57 11.67
CA THR A 3 17.60 6.27 10.64
C THR A 3 17.30 4.91 10.06
N TRP A 4 16.68 4.87 8.89
CA TRP A 4 16.37 3.64 8.15
C TRP A 4 17.50 3.24 7.20
N GLY A 5 18.76 3.23 7.64
CA GLY A 5 19.90 2.90 6.77
C GLY A 5 19.68 1.58 6.02
N GLN A 6 19.25 1.66 4.75
CA GLN A 6 18.75 0.53 3.94
C GLN A 6 17.64 -0.32 4.62
N GLY A 7 16.96 0.24 5.61
CA GLY A 7 15.93 -0.42 6.39
C GLY A 7 14.68 -0.70 5.56
N GLN A 8 14.06 -1.86 5.80
CA GLN A 8 12.80 -2.25 5.20
C GLN A 8 11.70 -2.21 6.25
N MET A 9 10.55 -1.62 5.91
CA MET A 9 9.33 -1.72 6.73
C MET A 9 8.28 -2.54 5.99
N GLY A 10 7.70 -3.52 6.69
CA GLY A 10 6.53 -4.25 6.23
C GLY A 10 5.25 -3.65 6.80
N PHE A 11 4.22 -3.58 5.97
CA PHE A 11 2.88 -3.11 6.37
C PHE A 11 1.84 -4.08 5.83
N ARG A 12 0.74 -4.21 6.57
CA ARG A 12 -0.42 -4.97 6.13
C ARG A 12 -1.67 -4.14 6.31
N PHE A 13 -2.40 -3.93 5.23
CA PHE A 13 -3.67 -3.22 5.22
C PHE A 13 -4.79 -4.21 4.94
N SER A 14 -5.95 -4.01 5.56
CA SER A 14 -7.17 -4.76 5.25
C SER A 14 -8.15 -3.84 4.56
N LEU A 15 -8.63 -4.24 3.38
CA LEU A 15 -9.73 -3.59 2.71
C LEU A 15 -10.93 -4.52 2.73
N VAL A 16 -12.07 -4.02 3.17
CA VAL A 16 -13.33 -4.77 3.26
C VAL A 16 -14.33 -4.09 2.34
N ASN A 17 -14.92 -4.88 1.45
CA ASN A 17 -16.02 -4.44 0.62
C ASN A 17 -17.33 -4.74 1.34
N TYR A 18 -18.08 -3.69 1.70
CA TYR A 18 -19.39 -3.82 2.34
C TYR A 18 -20.57 -3.76 1.35
N ASP A 19 -20.29 -3.70 0.04
CA ASP A 19 -21.33 -3.83 -0.97
C ASP A 19 -21.95 -5.24 -0.93
N LEU A 20 -23.25 -5.31 -1.20
CA LEU A 20 -24.05 -6.52 -1.11
C LEU A 20 -24.06 -7.35 -2.41
N TRP A 21 -23.77 -6.71 -3.54
CA TRP A 21 -24.08 -7.26 -4.87
C TRP A 21 -22.92 -7.12 -5.87
N GLN A 22 -22.01 -6.19 -5.65
CA GLN A 22 -20.94 -5.84 -6.58
C GLN A 22 -19.57 -6.07 -5.95
N ALA A 23 -18.70 -6.71 -6.73
CA ALA A 23 -17.28 -6.75 -6.41
C ALA A 23 -16.67 -5.39 -6.77
N HIS A 24 -15.80 -4.90 -5.90
CA HIS A 24 -14.96 -3.74 -6.14
C HIS A 24 -13.55 -4.18 -6.53
N SER A 25 -12.73 -3.27 -7.02
CA SER A 25 -11.32 -3.54 -7.25
C SER A 25 -10.40 -2.49 -6.63
N VAL A 26 -9.24 -2.95 -6.19
CA VAL A 26 -8.08 -2.08 -6.00
C VAL A 26 -7.38 -1.98 -7.34
N ASP A 27 -7.48 -0.82 -7.98
CA ASP A 27 -7.03 -0.62 -9.36
C ASP A 27 -5.53 -0.28 -9.42
N SER A 28 -5.05 0.49 -8.44
CA SER A 28 -3.64 0.87 -8.35
C SER A 28 -3.21 1.14 -6.92
N ILE A 29 -1.94 0.86 -6.67
CA ILE A 29 -1.22 1.18 -5.45
C ILE A 29 0.06 1.91 -5.88
N SER A 30 0.28 3.12 -5.38
CA SER A 30 1.43 3.93 -5.77
C SER A 30 2.04 4.68 -4.60
N LEU A 31 3.34 4.93 -4.68
CA LEU A 31 4.08 5.73 -3.72
C LEU A 31 4.19 7.17 -4.24
N ARG A 32 3.77 8.14 -3.43
CA ARG A 32 3.88 9.57 -3.77
C ARG A 32 5.17 10.20 -3.24
N THR A 33 5.75 9.63 -2.20
CA THR A 33 6.98 10.15 -1.56
C THR A 33 8.22 9.68 -2.33
N GLN A 34 9.04 10.63 -2.79
CA GLN A 34 10.26 10.34 -3.54
C GLN A 34 11.37 9.75 -2.65
N GLY A 35 12.30 9.02 -3.27
CA GLY A 35 13.46 8.42 -2.60
C GLY A 35 13.19 7.08 -1.93
N PHE A 36 11.92 6.71 -1.73
CA PHE A 36 11.54 5.39 -1.24
C PHE A 36 11.21 4.46 -2.41
N VAL A 37 11.30 3.15 -2.18
CA VAL A 37 10.84 2.13 -3.12
C VAL A 37 9.71 1.35 -2.46
N LEU A 38 8.58 1.25 -3.15
CA LEU A 38 7.40 0.49 -2.70
C LEU A 38 7.31 -0.83 -3.46
N TYR A 39 7.29 -1.93 -2.71
CA TYR A 39 6.95 -3.27 -3.20
C TYR A 39 5.51 -3.57 -2.77
N ALA A 40 4.58 -3.41 -3.71
CA ALA A 40 3.16 -3.67 -3.52
C ALA A 40 2.71 -4.93 -4.27
N PRO A 41 1.60 -5.57 -3.87
CA PRO A 41 1.00 -6.65 -4.65
C PRO A 41 0.55 -6.12 -6.02
N PRO A 42 0.55 -6.98 -7.06
CA PRO A 42 0.12 -6.59 -8.39
C PRO A 42 -1.37 -6.22 -8.39
N THR A 43 -1.72 -5.14 -9.10
CA THR A 43 -3.09 -4.68 -9.33
C THR A 43 -3.51 -4.94 -10.78
N PRO A 44 -4.82 -5.08 -11.10
CA PRO A 44 -5.97 -4.93 -10.20
C PRO A 44 -6.17 -6.12 -9.24
N ILE A 45 -6.71 -5.86 -8.05
CA ILE A 45 -7.09 -6.88 -7.06
C ILE A 45 -8.59 -6.80 -6.84
N SER A 46 -9.33 -7.88 -7.14
CA SER A 46 -10.77 -7.91 -6.90
C SER A 46 -11.10 -8.18 -5.43
N VAL A 47 -12.12 -7.48 -4.92
CA VAL A 47 -12.66 -7.63 -3.58
C VAL A 47 -14.15 -7.93 -3.72
N ALA A 48 -14.50 -9.20 -3.51
CA ALA A 48 -15.88 -9.68 -3.62
C ALA A 48 -16.82 -8.91 -2.68
N ALA A 49 -18.12 -8.87 -3.03
CA ALA A 49 -19.18 -8.34 -2.18
C ALA A 49 -19.14 -8.99 -0.79
N LEU A 50 -19.25 -8.19 0.27
CA LEU A 50 -19.08 -8.60 1.68
C LEU A 50 -17.73 -9.28 2.01
N GLY A 51 -16.79 -9.24 1.08
CA GLY A 51 -15.47 -9.86 1.19
C GLY A 51 -14.42 -8.90 1.73
N GLY A 52 -13.24 -9.45 2.02
CA GLY A 52 -12.08 -8.66 2.42
C GLY A 52 -10.80 -9.18 1.80
N VAL A 53 -9.84 -8.27 1.60
CA VAL A 53 -8.50 -8.59 1.14
C VAL A 53 -7.46 -7.97 2.05
N ALA A 54 -6.39 -8.71 2.30
CA ALA A 54 -5.21 -8.20 2.99
C ALA A 54 -4.11 -7.86 1.97
N LEU A 55 -3.65 -6.62 2.00
CA LEU A 55 -2.58 -6.11 1.16
C LEU A 55 -1.30 -6.05 1.99
N SER A 56 -0.34 -6.93 1.69
CA SER A 56 0.99 -6.91 2.29
C SER A 56 1.94 -6.12 1.41
N MET A 57 2.53 -5.07 1.95
CA MET A 57 3.44 -4.18 1.23
C MET A 57 4.73 -4.01 1.99
N ARG A 58 5.81 -3.71 1.25
CA ARG A 58 7.11 -3.42 1.82
C ARG A 58 7.64 -2.10 1.26
N LEU A 59 8.12 -1.25 2.16
CA LEU A 59 8.78 0.00 1.80
C LEU A 59 10.27 -0.13 2.12
N GLN A 60 11.12 0.22 1.16
CA GLN A 60 12.55 0.38 1.36
C GLN A 60 12.88 1.87 1.45
N ALA A 61 13.61 2.23 2.50
CA ALA A 61 14.02 3.61 2.75
C ALA A 61 15.22 4.04 1.89
N PRO A 62 15.35 5.35 1.63
CA PRO A 62 16.54 5.91 0.99
C PRO A 62 17.79 5.84 1.88
N ASP A 63 18.95 6.08 1.28
CA ASP A 63 20.25 6.18 1.97
C ASP A 63 20.47 7.48 2.75
N PHE A 64 19.46 8.36 2.79
CA PHE A 64 19.53 9.63 3.49
C PHE A 64 18.44 9.72 4.57
N ASN A 65 18.67 10.60 5.55
CA ASN A 65 17.68 10.88 6.58
C ASN A 65 16.48 11.62 5.99
N TYR A 66 15.31 10.99 6.05
CA TYR A 66 14.05 11.59 5.63
C TYR A 66 13.25 12.05 6.84
N TYR A 67 12.72 13.28 6.76
CA TYR A 67 11.81 13.86 7.75
C TYR A 67 10.51 14.25 7.06
N GLY A 68 9.41 13.61 7.44
CA GLY A 68 8.09 13.88 6.88
C GLY A 68 7.22 12.64 6.78
N PRO A 69 5.98 12.78 6.30
CA PRO A 69 5.11 11.66 6.04
C PRO A 69 5.53 10.88 4.78
N VAL A 70 5.43 9.56 4.84
CA VAL A 70 5.44 8.72 3.64
C VAL A 70 4.00 8.49 3.20
N THR A 71 3.68 8.83 1.95
CA THR A 71 2.33 8.74 1.40
C THR A 71 2.24 7.62 0.37
N ILE A 72 1.44 6.61 0.69
CA ILE A 72 1.01 5.55 -0.23
C ILE A 72 -0.44 5.85 -0.63
N GLU A 73 -0.70 5.87 -1.93
CA GLU A 73 -2.02 6.12 -2.50
C GLU A 73 -2.59 4.81 -3.07
N ILE A 74 -3.78 4.45 -2.62
CA ILE A 74 -4.54 3.29 -3.09
C ILE A 74 -5.79 3.81 -3.79
N ARG A 75 -6.02 3.42 -5.04
CA ARG A 75 -7.22 3.77 -5.81
C ARG A 75 -8.08 2.54 -6.00
N THR A 76 -9.38 2.74 -5.86
CA THR A 76 -10.39 1.68 -5.99
C THR A 76 -11.54 2.13 -6.88
N SER A 77 -12.21 1.16 -7.50
CA SER A 77 -13.45 1.35 -8.28
C SER A 77 -14.52 0.34 -7.87
#